data_AF-A0A381NZ29-F1
#
_entry.id   AF-A0A381NZ29-F1
#
_cell.length_a   1.000
_cell.length_b   1.000
_cell.length_c   1.000
_cell.angle_alpha   90.00
_cell.angle_beta   90.00
_cell.angle_gamma   90.00
#
_symmetry.space_group_name_H-M   'P 1'
#
loop_
_entity.id
_entity.type
_entity.pdbx_description
1 polymer ?
#
loop_
_entity_poly.entity_id
_entity_poly.type
_entity_poly.pdbx_seq_one_letter_code
_entity_poly.pdbx_strand_id
1 'polypeptide(L)'
;MNHISQSGKWRVAPAMTLALAVLLTGCEDLLQVDLPSTITTDALDNPDIAEVVVNSAITAVECAYSRFIVGNATGMEDAMVDHGGGAAIEYQDVISTSGCGSSNNYSWFNPFQEARYTAEDLYARLDGWTAEELEFGVVNFDSKEQMMGLTALYASIPYQIFGEVMCEVAIERGPLLAPDSILAIGEGWATKAITHIQAHIAAYKVD
;
A
#
# COMPACT_ATOMS: atom_id res chain seq x y z
N MET A 1 70.01 19.52 45.23
CA MET A 1 68.93 20.36 44.65
C MET A 1 68.72 19.85 43.23
N ASN A 2 67.64 19.19 42.80
CA ASN A 2 66.34 18.87 43.35
C ASN A 2 65.95 17.46 42.84
N HIS A 3 65.40 16.63 43.73
CA HIS A 3 64.64 15.45 43.36
C HIS A 3 63.28 15.89 42.80
N ILE A 4 62.88 15.38 41.63
CA ILE A 4 61.48 15.37 41.21
C ILE A 4 61.08 13.91 40.98
N SER A 5 60.34 13.38 41.96
CA SER A 5 59.58 12.14 41.92
C SER A 5 58.13 12.50 41.69
N GLN A 6 57.47 11.97 40.66
CA GLN A 6 56.02 11.68 40.61
C GLN A 6 55.79 10.58 39.54
N SER A 7 55.77 9.28 39.86
CA SER A 7 54.63 8.52 40.40
C SER A 7 53.25 8.87 39.79
N GLY A 8 52.59 7.87 39.19
CA GLY A 8 51.13 7.81 39.21
C GLY A 8 50.29 7.99 37.94
N LYS A 9 50.77 7.70 36.72
CA LYS A 9 49.95 7.88 35.49
C LYS A 9 49.46 6.60 34.78
N TRP A 10 49.67 5.42 35.36
CA TRP A 10 49.39 4.13 34.69
C TRP A 10 48.26 3.30 35.31
N ARG A 11 47.30 3.93 36.00
CA ARG A 11 46.10 3.24 36.54
C ARG A 11 44.76 3.82 36.08
N VAL A 12 44.78 4.91 35.29
CA VAL A 12 43.56 5.58 34.81
C VAL A 12 43.14 5.16 33.38
N ALA A 13 44.01 4.50 32.63
CA ALA A 13 43.72 4.05 31.27
C ALA A 13 42.62 2.95 31.17
N PRO A 14 42.59 1.89 32.01
CA PRO A 14 41.59 0.84 31.85
C PRO A 14 40.19 1.24 32.35
N ALA A 15 40.10 2.21 33.27
CA ALA A 15 38.82 2.71 33.76
C ALA A 15 38.07 3.54 32.71
N MET A 16 38.81 4.25 31.84
CA MET A 16 38.22 5.13 30.83
C MET A 16 37.71 4.35 29.61
N THR A 17 38.32 3.22 29.27
CA THR A 17 37.85 2.32 28.21
C THR A 17 36.61 1.53 28.63
N LEU A 18 36.54 1.11 29.90
CA LEU A 18 35.37 0.43 30.45
C LEU A 18 34.15 1.37 30.57
N ALA A 19 34.38 2.63 30.97
CA ALA A 19 33.34 3.65 31.03
C ALA A 19 32.77 3.99 29.64
N LEU A 20 33.61 4.01 28.60
CA LEU A 20 33.18 4.25 27.22
C LEU A 20 32.38 3.05 26.68
N ALA A 21 32.78 1.80 26.98
CA ALA A 21 32.03 0.62 26.59
C ALA A 21 30.62 0.57 27.22
N VAL A 22 30.47 1.00 28.48
CA VAL A 22 29.16 1.08 29.17
C VAL A 22 28.28 2.21 28.61
N LEU A 23 28.88 3.30 28.11
CA LEU A 23 28.13 4.38 27.45
C LEU A 23 27.61 4.00 26.06
N LEU A 24 28.27 3.06 25.37
CA LEU A 24 27.83 2.55 24.06
C LEU A 24 26.75 1.47 24.15
N THR A 25 26.66 0.72 25.25
CA THR A 25 25.58 -0.29 25.45
C THR A 25 24.25 0.32 25.91
N GLY A 26 24.20 1.63 26.18
CA GLY A 26 22.98 2.33 26.62
C GLY A 26 22.24 3.12 25.52
N CYS A 27 22.70 3.04 24.27
CA CYS A 27 22.12 3.78 23.13
C CYS A 27 21.27 2.91 22.19
N GLU A 28 20.77 1.76 22.65
CA GLU A 28 19.92 0.89 21.84
C GLU A 28 18.56 1.54 21.52
N ASP A 29 18.06 2.42 22.40
CA ASP A 29 16.78 3.14 22.23
C ASP A 29 16.91 4.56 21.63
N LEU A 30 18.11 5.11 21.46
CA LEU A 30 18.27 6.50 20.97
C LEU A 30 17.92 6.65 19.49
N LEU A 31 17.86 5.53 18.74
CA LEU A 31 17.47 5.48 17.34
C LEU A 31 16.04 4.95 17.12
N GLN A 32 15.31 4.61 18.19
CA GLN A 32 13.88 4.33 18.08
C GLN A 32 13.13 5.66 17.97
N VAL A 33 12.83 6.05 16.73
CA VAL A 33 11.98 7.20 16.45
C VAL A 33 10.54 6.71 16.40
N ASP A 34 9.80 7.00 17.46
CA ASP A 34 8.35 6.85 17.47
C ASP A 34 7.77 7.96 16.58
N LEU A 35 7.19 7.59 15.44
CA LEU A 35 6.56 8.50 14.49
C LEU A 35 5.05 8.45 14.74
N PRO A 36 4.50 9.28 15.65
CA PRO A 36 3.12 9.16 16.12
C PRO A 36 2.07 9.38 15.01
N SER A 37 2.47 9.87 13.85
CA SER A 37 1.62 10.10 12.68
C SER A 37 1.74 9.04 11.59
N THR A 38 2.52 7.96 11.79
CA THR A 38 2.67 6.90 10.80
C THR A 38 2.49 5.53 11.43
N ILE A 39 1.70 4.68 10.79
CA ILE A 39 1.53 3.29 11.20
C ILE A 39 2.75 2.51 10.71
N THR A 40 3.37 1.72 11.59
CA THR A 40 4.47 0.82 11.21
C THR A 40 3.93 -0.36 10.41
N THR A 41 4.77 -1.01 9.61
CA THR A 41 4.37 -2.22 8.88
C THR A 41 3.90 -3.32 9.82
N ASP A 42 4.52 -3.45 10.99
CA ASP A 42 4.16 -4.46 11.99
C ASP A 42 2.78 -4.20 12.61
N ALA A 43 2.37 -2.92 12.70
CA ALA A 43 1.03 -2.58 13.13
C ALA A 43 -0.04 -2.95 12.09
N LEU A 44 0.34 -3.17 10.82
CA LEU A 44 -0.54 -3.72 9.77
C LEU A 44 -0.74 -5.24 9.89
N ASP A 45 0.05 -5.94 10.71
CA ASP A 45 -0.10 -7.38 10.98
C ASP A 45 -1.11 -7.67 12.12
N ASN A 46 -1.88 -6.66 12.55
CA ASN A 46 -2.90 -6.79 13.58
C ASN A 46 -4.29 -7.08 12.97
N PRO A 47 -4.94 -8.22 13.27
CA PRO A 47 -6.27 -8.52 12.75
C PRO A 47 -7.37 -7.58 13.30
N ASP A 48 -7.15 -6.91 14.43
CA ASP A 48 -8.11 -5.96 15.01
C ASP A 48 -8.39 -4.75 14.11
N ILE A 49 -7.50 -4.46 13.15
CA ILE A 49 -7.65 -3.37 12.18
C ILE A 49 -8.07 -3.85 10.78
N ALA A 50 -8.54 -5.10 10.65
CA ALA A 50 -8.89 -5.71 9.37
C ALA A 50 -9.86 -4.86 8.54
N GLU A 51 -10.89 -4.28 9.15
CA GLU A 51 -11.80 -3.40 8.43
C GLU A 51 -11.12 -2.13 7.90
N VAL A 52 -10.25 -1.50 8.69
CA VAL A 52 -9.50 -0.31 8.26
C VAL A 52 -8.59 -0.66 7.08
N VAL A 53 -7.97 -1.83 7.15
CA VAL A 53 -7.16 -2.41 6.09
C VAL A 53 -7.99 -2.60 4.80
N VAL A 54 -9.15 -3.26 4.86
CA VAL A 54 -10.03 -3.43 3.69
C VAL A 54 -10.47 -2.08 3.11
N ASN A 55 -10.90 -1.15 3.97
CA ASN A 55 -11.30 0.20 3.55
C ASN A 55 -10.15 0.98 2.91
N SER A 56 -8.90 0.69 3.29
CA SER A 56 -7.72 1.30 2.67
C SER A 56 -7.52 0.82 1.24
N ALA A 57 -7.73 -0.47 0.95
CA ALA A 57 -7.70 -0.99 -0.42
C ALA A 57 -8.79 -0.34 -1.30
N ILE A 58 -10.02 -0.25 -0.77
CA ILE A 58 -11.15 0.41 -1.43
C ILE A 58 -10.79 1.87 -1.77
N THR A 59 -10.35 2.61 -0.75
CA THR A 59 -10.01 4.04 -0.88
C THR A 59 -8.88 4.27 -1.88
N ALA A 60 -7.85 3.43 -1.88
CA ALA A 60 -6.72 3.57 -2.81
C ALA A 60 -7.18 3.44 -4.27
N VAL A 61 -8.00 2.43 -4.57
CA VAL A 61 -8.55 2.23 -5.92
C VAL A 61 -9.53 3.34 -6.28
N GLU A 62 -10.45 3.72 -5.41
CA GLU A 62 -11.43 4.78 -5.71
C GLU A 62 -10.77 6.13 -5.96
N CYS A 63 -9.69 6.43 -5.24
CA CYS A 63 -8.89 7.62 -5.51
C CYS A 63 -8.19 7.53 -6.87
N ALA A 64 -7.52 6.41 -7.18
CA ALA A 64 -6.89 6.21 -8.47
C ALA A 64 -7.90 6.33 -9.63
N TYR A 65 -9.07 5.72 -9.46
CA TYR A 65 -10.15 5.71 -10.43
C TYR A 65 -10.75 7.10 -10.65
N SER A 66 -10.98 7.87 -9.57
CA SER A 66 -11.48 9.25 -9.67
C SER A 66 -10.55 10.14 -10.50
N ARG A 67 -9.23 9.96 -10.32
CA ARG A 67 -8.22 10.71 -11.07
C ARG A 67 -8.13 10.26 -12.52
N PHE A 68 -8.30 8.97 -12.77
CA PHE A 68 -8.36 8.42 -14.13
C PHE A 68 -9.56 8.95 -14.93
N ILE A 69 -10.75 8.97 -14.33
CA ILE A 69 -11.94 9.51 -15.00
C ILE A 69 -11.71 10.98 -15.37
N VAL A 70 -11.23 11.79 -14.42
CA VAL A 70 -11.06 13.24 -14.62
C VAL A 70 -9.89 13.57 -15.56
N GLY A 71 -8.82 12.78 -15.52
CA GLY A 71 -7.59 13.09 -16.27
C GLY A 71 -7.42 12.36 -17.59
N ASN A 72 -8.11 11.24 -17.83
CA ASN A 72 -7.91 10.44 -19.03
C ASN A 72 -9.20 10.20 -19.82
N ALA A 73 -10.24 9.63 -19.19
CA ALA A 73 -11.47 9.28 -19.90
C ALA A 73 -12.16 10.52 -20.51
N THR A 74 -12.19 11.63 -19.78
CA THR A 74 -12.68 12.90 -20.32
C THR A 74 -11.76 13.50 -21.37
N GLY A 75 -10.45 13.28 -21.26
CA GLY A 75 -9.46 13.85 -22.16
C GLY A 75 -9.31 13.20 -23.52
N MET A 76 -9.70 11.93 -23.60
CA MET A 76 -9.67 11.13 -24.83
C MET A 76 -10.96 11.27 -25.65
N GLU A 77 -12.00 11.90 -25.10
CA GLU A 77 -13.29 12.09 -25.75
C GLU A 77 -13.36 13.46 -26.45
N ASP A 78 -13.81 13.47 -27.71
CA ASP A 78 -14.01 14.71 -28.52
C ASP A 78 -15.17 15.59 -27.97
N ALA A 79 -15.84 15.12 -26.91
CA ALA A 79 -16.93 15.82 -26.24
C ALA A 79 -16.46 16.75 -25.10
N MET A 80 -15.19 16.70 -24.71
CA MET A 80 -14.69 17.49 -23.58
C MET A 80 -14.33 18.91 -24.04
N VAL A 81 -15.11 19.87 -23.54
CA VAL A 81 -14.88 21.29 -23.80
C VAL A 81 -14.23 21.89 -22.56
N ASP A 82 -12.95 22.27 -22.65
CA ASP A 82 -12.31 23.04 -21.59
C ASP A 82 -13.00 24.40 -21.44
N HIS A 83 -13.54 24.67 -20.25
CA HIS A 83 -14.22 25.93 -19.92
C HIS A 83 -13.43 26.78 -18.91
N GLY A 84 -12.15 26.48 -18.65
CA GLY A 84 -11.42 27.12 -17.56
C GLY A 84 -9.89 27.07 -17.61
N GLY A 85 -9.27 26.68 -18.73
CA GLY A 85 -7.80 26.61 -18.84
C GLY A 85 -7.19 25.33 -18.28
N GLY A 86 -7.96 24.23 -18.28
CA GLY A 86 -7.53 22.90 -17.90
C GLY A 86 -6.77 22.18 -19.01
N ALA A 87 -5.61 22.71 -19.42
CA ALA A 87 -4.76 22.12 -20.47
C ALA A 87 -4.22 20.70 -20.16
N ALA A 88 -4.45 20.18 -18.94
CA ALA A 88 -4.03 18.85 -18.52
C ALA A 88 -5.06 17.74 -18.86
N ILE A 89 -6.19 18.11 -19.46
CA ILE A 89 -7.24 17.18 -19.90
C ILE A 89 -7.08 16.85 -21.39
N GLU A 90 -6.33 17.61 -22.19
CA GLU A 90 -6.05 17.21 -23.58
C GLU A 90 -5.10 16.01 -23.66
N TYR A 91 -5.19 15.20 -24.73
CA TYR A 91 -4.31 14.05 -25.03
C TYR A 91 -2.87 14.27 -24.53
N GLN A 92 -2.52 13.65 -23.41
CA GLN A 92 -1.17 13.74 -22.84
C GLN A 92 -0.32 12.59 -23.36
N ASP A 93 0.75 12.90 -24.10
CA ASP A 93 1.76 11.90 -24.50
C ASP A 93 2.57 11.38 -23.31
N VAL A 94 2.51 12.06 -22.16
CA VAL A 94 3.24 11.69 -20.94
C VAL A 94 2.26 11.53 -19.79
N ILE A 95 2.18 10.31 -19.25
CA ILE A 95 1.30 10.01 -18.14
C ILE A 95 1.90 10.58 -16.85
N SER A 96 1.13 11.38 -16.13
CA SER A 96 1.57 11.90 -14.84
C SER A 96 1.57 10.82 -13.74
N THR A 97 2.58 10.86 -12.89
CA THR A 97 2.92 9.81 -11.91
C THR A 97 2.80 10.26 -10.45
N SER A 98 2.17 11.40 -10.16
CA SER A 98 1.99 11.83 -8.77
C SER A 98 0.96 10.98 -8.01
N GLY A 99 1.09 10.86 -6.69
CA GLY A 99 0.19 10.07 -5.84
C GLY A 99 -1.14 10.76 -5.50
N CYS A 100 -1.99 10.03 -4.78
CA CYS A 100 -3.36 10.42 -4.42
C CYS A 100 -3.50 11.65 -3.48
N GLY A 101 -2.41 12.14 -2.88
CA GLY A 101 -2.39 13.38 -2.08
C GLY A 101 -1.79 14.60 -2.79
N SER A 102 -1.47 14.50 -4.07
CA SER A 102 -0.82 15.57 -4.82
C SER A 102 -1.79 16.61 -5.39
N SER A 103 -1.33 17.85 -5.57
CA SER A 103 -2.11 18.93 -6.19
C SER A 103 -2.45 18.70 -7.66
N ASN A 104 -1.72 17.81 -8.33
CA ASN A 104 -1.97 17.47 -9.71
C ASN A 104 -3.04 16.39 -9.81
N ASN A 105 -4.30 16.73 -9.99
CA ASN A 105 -5.41 15.76 -9.95
C ASN A 105 -5.54 14.83 -11.18
N TYR A 106 -4.64 14.93 -12.15
CA TYR A 106 -4.73 14.19 -13.42
C TYR A 106 -3.79 12.96 -13.48
N SER A 107 -2.98 12.74 -12.45
CA SER A 107 -2.12 11.55 -12.38
C SER A 107 -2.92 10.31 -11.96
N TRP A 108 -2.76 9.22 -12.71
CA TRP A 108 -3.54 8.00 -12.48
C TRP A 108 -2.68 6.73 -12.51
N PHE A 109 -1.60 6.69 -13.29
CA PHE A 109 -0.78 5.48 -13.42
C PHE A 109 -0.17 5.02 -12.10
N ASN A 110 0.56 5.90 -11.41
CA ASN A 110 1.14 5.56 -10.11
C ASN A 110 0.07 5.25 -9.05
N PRO A 111 -1.01 6.04 -8.92
CA PRO A 111 -2.12 5.69 -8.04
C PRO A 111 -2.68 4.28 -8.29
N PHE A 112 -2.87 3.86 -9.54
CA PHE A 112 -3.32 2.49 -9.80
C PHE A 112 -2.27 1.43 -9.48
N GLN A 113 -0.98 1.71 -9.69
CA GLN A 113 0.08 0.78 -9.29
C GLN A 113 0.13 0.61 -7.77
N GLU A 114 -0.02 1.70 -7.03
CA GLU A 114 -0.12 1.70 -5.57
C GLU A 114 -1.38 1.00 -5.08
N ALA A 115 -2.53 1.29 -5.69
CA ALA A 115 -3.80 0.68 -5.33
C ALA A 115 -3.80 -0.83 -5.58
N ARG A 116 -3.23 -1.27 -6.72
CA ARG A 116 -3.02 -2.68 -7.03
C ARG A 116 -2.19 -3.36 -5.95
N TYR A 117 -1.00 -2.84 -5.68
CA TYR A 117 -0.11 -3.41 -4.67
C TYR A 117 -0.77 -3.45 -3.29
N THR A 118 -1.44 -2.36 -2.91
CA THR A 118 -2.16 -2.25 -1.63
C THR A 118 -3.25 -3.31 -1.54
N ALA A 119 -4.10 -3.47 -2.55
CA ALA A 119 -5.15 -4.48 -2.53
C ALA A 119 -4.57 -5.91 -2.46
N GLU A 120 -3.48 -6.19 -3.18
CA GLU A 120 -2.82 -7.51 -3.15
C GLU A 120 -2.18 -7.84 -1.79
N ASP A 121 -1.44 -6.89 -1.21
CA ASP A 121 -0.79 -7.03 0.09
C ASP A 121 -1.84 -7.24 1.19
N LEU A 122 -2.90 -6.44 1.19
CA LEU A 122 -3.97 -6.55 2.18
C LEU A 122 -4.80 -7.82 2.01
N TYR A 123 -4.99 -8.30 0.77
CA TYR A 123 -5.59 -9.62 0.54
C TYR A 123 -4.73 -10.73 1.14
N ALA A 124 -3.40 -10.69 0.96
CA ALA A 124 -2.50 -11.70 1.50
C ALA A 124 -2.50 -11.70 3.04
N ARG A 125 -2.57 -10.53 3.68
CA ARG A 125 -2.72 -10.39 5.14
C ARG A 125 -4.03 -11.01 5.63
N LEU A 126 -5.15 -10.66 4.98
CA LEU A 126 -6.46 -11.21 5.30
C LEU A 126 -6.48 -12.73 5.14
N ASP A 127 -5.87 -13.27 4.08
CA ASP A 127 -5.77 -14.72 3.85
C ASP A 127 -5.05 -15.42 5.02
N GLY A 128 -3.98 -14.80 5.53
CA GLY A 128 -3.18 -15.30 6.64
C GLY A 128 -3.87 -15.34 8.01
N TRP A 129 -4.91 -14.53 8.24
CA TRP A 129 -5.65 -14.50 9.51
C TRP A 129 -6.81 -15.50 9.54
N THR A 130 -7.08 -16.10 10.70
CA THR A 130 -8.25 -16.96 10.92
C THR A 130 -9.53 -16.14 11.08
N ALA A 131 -10.70 -16.79 10.96
CA ALA A 131 -11.98 -16.11 11.14
C ALA A 131 -12.16 -15.64 12.60
N GLU A 132 -11.65 -16.42 13.56
CA GLU A 132 -11.66 -16.11 14.98
C GLU A 132 -10.77 -14.90 15.32
N GLU A 133 -9.59 -14.80 14.70
CA GLU A 133 -8.71 -13.64 14.88
C GLU A 133 -9.34 -12.34 14.38
N LEU A 134 -10.24 -12.42 13.39
CA LEU A 134 -10.91 -11.26 12.81
C LEU A 134 -12.16 -10.81 13.56
N GLU A 135 -12.60 -11.54 14.59
CA GLU A 135 -13.88 -11.30 15.28
C GLU A 135 -14.02 -9.84 15.76
N PHE A 136 -12.94 -9.22 16.24
CA PHE A 136 -12.96 -7.82 16.67
C PHE A 136 -12.82 -6.82 15.50
N GLY A 137 -12.07 -7.17 14.46
CA GLY A 137 -11.78 -6.31 13.32
C GLY A 137 -12.92 -6.23 12.28
N VAL A 138 -13.98 -7.02 12.45
CA VAL A 138 -15.16 -7.09 11.58
C VAL A 138 -16.29 -6.26 12.21
N VAL A 139 -16.42 -4.97 11.86
CA VAL A 139 -17.50 -4.10 12.40
C VAL A 139 -18.62 -3.90 11.38
N ASN A 140 -18.27 -3.50 10.16
CA ASN A 140 -19.21 -3.26 9.05
C ASN A 140 -19.19 -4.36 7.98
N PHE A 141 -18.36 -5.38 8.18
CA PHE A 141 -18.36 -6.58 7.37
C PHE A 141 -19.08 -7.71 8.11
N ASP A 142 -19.46 -8.72 7.35
CA ASP A 142 -20.27 -9.85 7.78
C ASP A 142 -19.43 -11.11 8.02
N SER A 143 -18.29 -11.21 7.33
CA SER A 143 -17.43 -12.40 7.36
C SER A 143 -16.05 -12.11 6.74
N LYS A 144 -15.07 -12.96 7.07
CA LYS A 144 -13.77 -13.00 6.38
C LYS A 144 -13.93 -13.10 4.86
N GLU A 145 -14.83 -13.97 4.41
CA GLU A 145 -15.12 -14.18 2.99
C GLU A 145 -15.59 -12.89 2.30
N GLN A 146 -16.45 -12.10 2.96
CA GLN A 146 -16.89 -10.83 2.39
C GLN A 146 -15.72 -9.84 2.23
N MET A 147 -14.85 -9.73 3.25
CA MET A 147 -13.66 -8.88 3.20
C MET A 147 -12.69 -9.32 2.09
N MET A 148 -12.36 -10.61 2.03
CA MET A 148 -11.49 -11.16 0.98
C MET A 148 -12.08 -10.97 -0.41
N GLY A 149 -13.40 -11.15 -0.56
CA GLY A 149 -14.12 -10.94 -1.81
C GLY A 149 -14.03 -9.49 -2.29
N LEU A 150 -14.24 -8.53 -1.38
CA LEU A 150 -14.09 -7.11 -1.71
C LEU A 150 -12.65 -6.75 -2.05
N THR A 151 -11.68 -7.13 -1.22
CA THR A 151 -10.28 -6.79 -1.50
C THR A 151 -9.80 -7.40 -2.83
N ALA A 152 -10.18 -8.64 -3.14
CA ALA A 152 -9.87 -9.27 -4.44
C ALA A 152 -10.57 -8.56 -5.61
N LEU A 153 -11.82 -8.11 -5.43
CA LEU A 153 -12.53 -7.35 -6.46
C LEU A 153 -11.80 -6.04 -6.76
N TYR A 154 -11.43 -5.30 -5.71
CA TYR A 154 -10.70 -4.05 -5.85
C TYR A 154 -9.29 -4.23 -6.41
N ALA A 155 -8.62 -5.36 -6.13
CA ALA A 155 -7.36 -5.73 -6.78
C ALA A 155 -7.51 -5.95 -8.30
N SER A 156 -8.68 -6.37 -8.79
CA SER A 156 -8.89 -6.62 -10.22
C SER A 156 -8.99 -5.34 -11.06
N ILE A 157 -9.51 -4.26 -10.48
CA ILE A 157 -9.82 -3.00 -11.18
C ILE A 157 -8.56 -2.35 -11.82
N PRO A 158 -7.43 -2.20 -11.11
CA PRO A 158 -6.21 -1.67 -11.72
C PRO A 158 -5.75 -2.46 -12.95
N TYR A 159 -5.84 -3.79 -12.90
CA TYR A 159 -5.48 -4.64 -14.03
C TYR A 159 -6.43 -4.47 -15.21
N GLN A 160 -7.73 -4.36 -14.96
CA GLN A 160 -8.70 -4.04 -16.00
C GLN A 160 -8.32 -2.73 -16.71
N ILE A 161 -8.08 -1.66 -15.93
CA ILE A 161 -7.75 -0.35 -16.51
C ILE A 161 -6.43 -0.38 -17.28
N PHE A 162 -5.39 -1.04 -16.76
CA PHE A 162 -4.14 -1.17 -17.50
C PHE A 162 -4.32 -1.95 -18.79
N GLY A 163 -5.09 -3.05 -18.78
CA GLY A 163 -5.33 -3.88 -19.95
C GLY A 163 -6.27 -3.23 -20.98
N GLU A 164 -7.11 -2.28 -20.58
CA GLU A 164 -7.99 -1.57 -21.52
C GLU A 164 -7.30 -0.35 -22.16
N VAL A 165 -6.38 0.30 -21.43
CA VAL A 165 -5.86 1.63 -21.80
C VAL A 165 -4.42 1.60 -22.27
N MET A 166 -3.60 0.65 -21.81
CA MET A 166 -2.18 0.59 -22.16
C MET A 166 -1.91 -0.42 -23.27
N CYS A 167 -0.96 -0.10 -24.14
CA CYS A 167 -0.45 -1.07 -25.12
C CYS A 167 0.35 -2.19 -24.43
N GLU A 168 1.19 -1.83 -23.45
CA GLU A 168 1.97 -2.78 -22.65
C GLU A 168 2.22 -2.17 -21.26
N VAL A 169 2.32 -3.01 -20.22
CA VAL A 169 2.74 -2.58 -18.88
C VAL A 169 3.59 -3.64 -18.20
N ALA A 170 4.54 -3.22 -17.37
CA ALA A 170 5.30 -4.11 -16.51
C ALA A 170 4.74 -4.07 -15.08
N ILE A 171 4.60 -5.24 -14.47
CA ILE A 171 4.17 -5.42 -13.07
C ILE A 171 5.37 -5.91 -12.27
N GLU A 172 5.61 -5.32 -11.09
CA GLU A 172 6.67 -5.73 -10.14
C GLU A 172 8.08 -5.90 -10.75
N ARG A 173 8.49 -4.99 -11.65
CA ARG A 173 9.77 -5.09 -12.39
C ARG A 173 9.90 -6.37 -13.25
N GLY A 174 8.78 -7.00 -13.56
CA GLY A 174 8.67 -8.13 -14.49
C GLY A 174 8.80 -7.71 -15.96
N PRO A 175 8.58 -8.66 -16.90
CA PRO A 175 8.55 -8.35 -18.32
C PRO A 175 7.41 -7.39 -18.68
N LEU A 176 7.55 -6.71 -19.82
CA LEU A 176 6.42 -6.01 -20.43
C LEU A 176 5.36 -7.04 -20.84
N LEU A 177 4.13 -6.82 -20.39
CA LEU A 177 2.98 -7.67 -20.68
C LEU A 177 2.05 -6.93 -21.62
N ALA A 178 1.55 -7.66 -22.61
CA ALA A 178 0.53 -7.21 -23.55
C ALA A 178 -0.85 -7.11 -22.85
N PRO A 179 -1.83 -6.43 -23.46
CA PRO A 179 -3.10 -6.10 -22.81
C PRO A 179 -3.90 -7.35 -22.42
N ASP A 180 -3.90 -8.38 -23.28
CA ASP A 180 -4.53 -9.68 -23.03
C ASP A 180 -3.98 -10.38 -21.78
N SER A 181 -2.66 -10.33 -21.60
CA SER A 181 -1.96 -10.92 -20.47
C SER A 181 -2.27 -10.20 -19.16
N ILE A 182 -2.44 -8.87 -19.22
CA ILE A 182 -2.80 -8.05 -18.06
C ILE A 182 -4.27 -8.26 -17.68
N LEU A 183 -5.17 -8.29 -18.66
CA LEU A 183 -6.58 -8.59 -18.44
C LEU A 183 -6.75 -9.99 -17.84
N ALA A 184 -5.97 -10.97 -18.27
CA ALA A 184 -5.99 -12.32 -17.68
C ALA A 184 -5.60 -12.31 -16.18
N ILE A 185 -4.67 -11.45 -15.76
CA ILE A 185 -4.35 -11.28 -14.33
C ILE A 185 -5.54 -10.66 -13.59
N GLY A 186 -6.17 -9.63 -14.16
CA GLY A 186 -7.38 -9.02 -13.61
C GLY A 186 -8.53 -10.02 -13.48
N GLU A 187 -8.77 -10.85 -14.49
CA GLU A 187 -9.77 -11.92 -14.47
C GLU A 187 -9.48 -12.94 -13.35
N GLY A 188 -8.21 -13.27 -13.11
CA GLY A 188 -7.81 -14.10 -11.98
C GLY A 188 -8.24 -13.53 -10.63
N TRP A 189 -8.03 -12.22 -10.42
CA TRP A 189 -8.49 -11.52 -9.21
C TRP A 189 -10.02 -11.44 -9.11
N ALA A 190 -10.70 -11.11 -10.21
CA ALA A 190 -12.16 -11.11 -10.25
C ALA A 190 -12.75 -12.49 -9.96
N THR A 191 -12.11 -13.57 -10.44
CA THR A 191 -12.53 -14.95 -10.17
C THR A 191 -12.35 -15.32 -8.70
N LYS A 192 -11.26 -14.89 -8.06
CA LYS A 192 -11.09 -15.03 -6.61
C LYS A 192 -12.20 -14.29 -5.85
N ALA A 193 -12.50 -13.06 -6.25
CA ALA A 193 -13.56 -12.26 -5.66
C ALA A 193 -14.92 -12.99 -5.73
N ILE A 194 -15.28 -13.49 -6.91
CA ILE A 194 -16.51 -14.27 -7.12
C ILE A 194 -16.57 -15.49 -6.20
N THR A 195 -15.45 -16.21 -6.05
CA THR A 195 -15.37 -17.40 -5.19
C THR A 195 -15.72 -17.05 -3.73
N HIS A 196 -15.11 -16.00 -3.19
CA HIS A 196 -15.36 -15.54 -1.83
C HIS A 196 -16.79 -14.99 -1.65
N ILE A 197 -17.29 -14.21 -2.62
CA ILE A 197 -18.67 -13.69 -2.60
C ILE A 197 -19.67 -14.84 -2.59
N GLN A 198 -19.44 -15.89 -3.37
CA GLN A 198 -20.30 -17.08 -3.37
C GLN A 198 -20.24 -17.84 -2.05
N ALA A 199 -19.06 -17.99 -1.45
CA ALA A 199 -18.90 -18.62 -0.14
C ALA A 199 -19.63 -17.84 0.96
N HIS A 200 -19.46 -16.51 0.98
CA HIS A 200 -20.22 -15.61 1.85
C HIS A 200 -21.72 -15.80 1.66
N ILE A 201 -22.26 -15.66 0.43
CA ILE A 201 -23.70 -15.82 0.17
C ILE A 201 -24.22 -17.20 0.59
N ALA A 202 -23.45 -18.27 0.37
CA ALA A 202 -23.85 -19.63 0.75
C ALA A 202 -24.04 -19.78 2.27
N ALA A 203 -23.22 -19.09 3.07
CA ALA A 203 -23.36 -19.09 4.54
C ALA A 203 -24.67 -18.43 5.00
N TYR A 204 -25.20 -17.45 4.27
CA TYR A 204 -26.47 -16.77 4.58
C TYR A 204 -27.72 -17.49 4.09
N LYS A 205 -27.60 -18.48 3.19
CA LYS A 205 -28.75 -19.20 2.61
C LYS A 205 -29.21 -20.40 3.43
N VAL A 206 -28.73 -20.57 4.65
CA VAL A 206 -28.99 -21.75 5.49
C VAL A 206 -30.17 -21.54 6.48
N ASP A 207 -30.87 -20.41 6.43
CA ASP A 207 -32.08 -20.15 7.22
C ASP A 207 -33.39 -20.28 6.43
#